data_AF-A0A355VX53-F1
#
_entry.id   AF-A0A355VX53-F1
#
_cell.length_a   1.000
_cell.length_b   1.000
_cell.length_c   1.000
_cell.angle_alpha   90.00
_cell.angle_beta   90.00
_cell.angle_gamma   90.00
#
_symmetry.space_group_name_H-M   'P 1'
#
loop_
_entity.id
_entity.type
_entity.pdbx_description
1 polymer ?
#
loop_
_entity_poly.entity_id
_entity_poly.type
_entity_poly.pdbx_seq_one_letter_code
_entity_poly.pdbx_strand_id
1 'polypeptide(L)'
;MRLKPKRGNGLNPLRNFNSPDLEKLKHQLSRIQKKMAKVEQQKYKMLSQTTPNNTPYRKARTRTLIQLGGLVEKSGLLESFDIVIGDNLQTDLEKKDQVFALLGGLLELNDMMIQGEYPLALLSQKGAKSFHADKEK
;
A
#
# COMPACT_ATOMS: atom_id res chain seq x y z
N MET A 1 -89.83 -12.99 19.14
CA MET A 1 -88.96 -13.66 18.15
C MET A 1 -87.66 -12.87 17.99
N ARG A 2 -86.51 -13.43 18.39
CA ARG A 2 -85.18 -12.80 18.19
C ARG A 2 -84.51 -13.42 16.96
N LEU A 3 -84.18 -12.60 15.95
CA LEU A 3 -83.44 -13.02 14.76
C LEU A 3 -81.97 -13.27 15.11
N LYS A 4 -81.42 -14.42 14.70
CA LYS A 4 -79.97 -14.71 14.81
C LYS A 4 -79.21 -13.97 13.70
N PRO A 5 -78.01 -13.42 13.97
CA PRO A 5 -77.22 -12.81 12.91
C PRO A 5 -76.53 -13.88 12.04
N LYS A 6 -76.62 -13.69 10.72
CA LYS A 6 -75.89 -14.45 9.69
C LYS A 6 -74.39 -14.24 9.87
N ARG A 7 -73.63 -15.33 10.03
CA ARG A 7 -72.16 -15.32 9.89
C ARG A 7 -71.82 -15.18 8.41
N GLY A 8 -71.53 -13.96 7.97
CA GLY A 8 -70.88 -13.69 6.68
C GLY A 8 -69.38 -13.92 6.82
N ASN A 9 -68.89 -15.05 6.31
CA ASN A 9 -67.49 -15.26 6.01
C ASN A 9 -67.06 -14.30 4.90
N GLY A 10 -66.06 -13.46 5.17
CA GLY A 10 -65.52 -12.52 4.20
C GLY A 10 -64.23 -11.85 4.68
N LEU A 11 -63.37 -12.60 5.38
CA LEU A 11 -61.97 -12.20 5.52
C LEU A 11 -61.34 -12.30 4.14
N ASN A 12 -61.19 -11.16 3.46
CA ASN A 12 -60.28 -11.07 2.33
C ASN A 12 -58.87 -11.46 2.84
N PRO A 13 -58.25 -12.55 2.37
CA PRO A 13 -56.85 -12.75 2.66
C PRO A 13 -56.10 -11.62 1.99
N LEU A 14 -55.34 -10.86 2.79
CA LEU A 14 -54.34 -9.93 2.31
C LEU A 14 -53.56 -10.62 1.19
N ARG A 15 -53.73 -10.14 -0.04
CA ARG A 15 -52.97 -10.59 -1.20
C ARG A 15 -51.50 -10.55 -0.80
N ASN A 16 -50.87 -11.72 -0.77
CA ASN A 16 -49.44 -11.85 -0.58
C ASN A 16 -48.77 -11.07 -1.72
N PHE A 17 -48.24 -9.89 -1.42
CA PHE A 17 -47.42 -9.09 -2.35
C PHE A 17 -46.01 -9.70 -2.47
N ASN A 18 -45.92 -11.00 -2.74
CA ASN A 18 -44.70 -11.63 -3.19
C ASN A 18 -44.70 -11.58 -4.71
N SER A 19 -44.46 -10.40 -5.27
CA SER A 19 -44.14 -10.33 -6.70
C SER A 19 -42.71 -10.87 -6.86
N PRO A 20 -42.46 -11.73 -7.85
CA PRO A 20 -41.10 -12.22 -8.15
C PRO A 20 -40.12 -11.07 -8.41
N ASP A 21 -40.61 -9.90 -8.78
CA ASP A 21 -39.81 -8.69 -9.00
C ASP A 21 -39.35 -8.03 -7.69
N LEU A 22 -40.15 -8.10 -6.62
CA LEU A 22 -39.76 -7.60 -5.30
C LEU A 22 -38.63 -8.46 -4.70
N GLU A 23 -38.70 -9.78 -4.86
CA GLU A 23 -37.64 -10.70 -4.41
C GLU A 23 -36.34 -10.52 -5.22
N LYS A 24 -36.45 -10.32 -6.54
CA LYS A 24 -35.30 -9.95 -7.37
C LYS A 24 -34.66 -8.65 -6.90
N LEU A 25 -35.46 -7.63 -6.56
CA LEU A 25 -34.95 -6.34 -6.10
C LEU A 25 -34.25 -6.45 -4.74
N LYS A 26 -34.80 -7.22 -3.79
CA LYS A 26 -34.15 -7.51 -2.51
C LYS A 26 -32.81 -8.22 -2.70
N HIS A 27 -32.75 -9.19 -3.61
CA HIS A 27 -31.49 -9.87 -3.93
C HIS A 27 -30.47 -8.91 -4.55
N GLN A 28 -30.88 -8.04 -5.47
CA GLN A 28 -30.00 -7.03 -6.05
C GLN A 28 -29.44 -6.06 -4.99
N LEU A 29 -30.31 -5.55 -4.09
CA LEU A 29 -29.91 -4.70 -2.97
C LEU A 29 -28.87 -5.39 -2.07
N SER A 30 -29.10 -6.66 -1.72
CA SER A 30 -28.15 -7.42 -0.89
C SER A 30 -26.78 -7.58 -1.56
N ARG A 31 -26.74 -7.74 -2.90
CA ARG A 31 -25.49 -7.84 -3.67
C ARG A 31 -24.77 -6.50 -3.73
N ILE A 32 -25.51 -5.40 -3.88
CA ILE A 32 -24.95 -4.04 -3.87
C ILE A 32 -24.36 -3.73 -2.49
N GLN A 33 -25.07 -4.01 -1.39
CA GLN A 33 -24.58 -3.81 -0.03
C GLN A 33 -23.28 -4.58 0.24
N LYS A 34 -23.20 -5.86 -0.19
CA LYS A 34 -21.97 -6.66 -0.10
C LYS A 34 -20.82 -6.07 -0.91
N LYS A 35 -21.09 -5.54 -2.11
CA LYS A 35 -20.09 -4.86 -2.94
C LYS A 35 -19.61 -3.57 -2.27
N MET A 36 -20.51 -2.76 -1.72
CA MET A 36 -20.14 -1.52 -1.01
C MET A 36 -19.26 -1.82 0.21
N ALA A 37 -19.62 -2.80 1.04
CA ALA A 37 -18.81 -3.21 2.18
C ALA A 37 -17.40 -3.68 1.76
N LYS A 38 -17.29 -4.40 0.64
CA LYS A 38 -15.99 -4.83 0.09
C LYS A 38 -15.16 -3.65 -0.41
N VAL A 39 -15.79 -2.67 -1.08
CA VAL A 39 -15.12 -1.44 -1.55
C VAL A 39 -14.68 -0.58 -0.36
N GLU A 40 -15.49 -0.44 0.67
CA GLU A 40 -15.12 0.26 1.91
C GLU A 40 -13.93 -0.42 2.60
N GLN A 41 -13.96 -1.75 2.74
CA GLN A 41 -12.82 -2.50 3.29
C GLN A 41 -11.54 -2.33 2.46
N GLN A 42 -11.66 -2.28 1.12
CA GLN A 42 -10.52 -2.01 0.24
C GLN A 42 -10.01 -0.57 0.40
N LYS A 43 -10.92 0.41 0.49
CA LYS A 43 -10.56 1.81 0.78
C LYS A 43 -9.84 1.93 2.12
N TYR A 44 -10.34 1.30 3.19
CA TYR A 44 -9.66 1.27 4.48
C TYR A 44 -8.29 0.61 4.40
N LYS A 45 -8.14 -0.49 3.66
CA LYS A 45 -6.82 -1.11 3.45
C LYS A 45 -5.85 -0.18 2.72
N MET A 46 -6.28 0.47 1.64
CA MET A 46 -5.47 1.44 0.88
C MET A 46 -5.13 2.68 1.71
N LEU A 47 -6.08 3.23 2.46
CA LEU A 47 -5.91 4.41 3.31
C LEU A 47 -5.04 4.09 4.56
N SER A 48 -5.13 2.86 5.06
CA SER A 48 -4.27 2.38 6.15
C SER A 48 -2.82 2.16 5.68
N GLN A 49 -2.59 1.92 4.39
CA GLN A 49 -1.25 1.84 3.81
C GLN A 49 -0.61 3.22 3.61
N THR A 50 -1.38 4.31 3.60
CA THR A 50 -0.88 5.67 3.38
C THR A 50 -0.82 6.51 4.65
N THR A 51 -1.34 6.01 5.78
CA THR A 51 -1.33 6.74 7.05
C THR A 51 -0.06 6.43 7.86
N PRO A 52 0.77 7.44 8.19
CA PRO A 52 2.05 7.24 8.89
C PRO A 52 1.91 6.65 10.31
N ASN A 53 0.72 6.67 10.89
CA ASN A 53 0.42 6.13 12.21
C ASN A 53 -0.04 4.66 12.20
N ASN A 54 -0.16 4.01 11.04
CA ASN A 54 -0.50 2.59 10.98
C ASN A 54 0.73 1.70 11.21
N THR A 55 0.70 0.84 12.23
CA THR A 55 1.83 -0.03 12.65
C THR A 55 2.40 -0.89 11.50
N PRO A 56 1.58 -1.57 10.67
CA PRO A 56 2.04 -2.22 9.44
C PRO A 56 2.83 -1.34 8.49
N TYR A 57 2.38 -0.10 8.24
CA TYR A 57 3.05 0.83 7.34
C TYR A 57 4.41 1.24 7.90
N ARG A 58 4.49 1.57 9.19
CA ARG A 58 5.75 1.92 9.86
C ARG A 58 6.77 0.78 9.75
N LYS A 59 6.34 -0.46 10.01
CA LYS A 59 7.21 -1.66 9.86
C LYS A 59 7.71 -1.82 8.43
N ALA A 60 6.83 -1.69 7.44
CA ALA A 60 7.21 -1.80 6.04
C ALA A 60 8.20 -0.69 5.65
N ARG A 61 7.94 0.56 6.04
CA ARG A 61 8.82 1.70 5.80
C ARG A 61 10.20 1.50 6.41
N THR A 62 10.28 1.11 7.69
CA THR A 62 11.55 0.83 8.36
C THR A 62 12.34 -0.27 7.63
N ARG A 63 11.67 -1.36 7.23
CA ARG A 63 12.33 -2.43 6.47
C ARG A 63 12.88 -1.92 5.13
N THR A 64 12.12 -1.13 4.39
CA THR A 64 12.59 -0.54 3.13
C THR A 64 13.80 0.37 3.35
N LEU A 65 13.78 1.24 4.37
CA LEU A 65 14.93 2.10 4.68
C LEU A 65 16.19 1.30 5.05
N ILE A 66 16.05 0.23 5.83
CA ILE A 66 17.16 -0.68 6.14
C ILE A 66 17.71 -1.34 4.88
N GLN A 67 16.82 -1.84 3.99
CA GLN A 67 17.23 -2.46 2.73
C GLN A 67 17.95 -1.47 1.82
N LEU A 68 17.49 -0.21 1.74
CA LEU A 68 18.16 0.84 0.98
C LEU A 68 19.55 1.15 1.57
N GLY A 69 19.68 1.23 2.90
CA GLY A 69 20.97 1.38 3.57
C GLY A 69 21.97 0.28 3.20
N GLY A 70 21.51 -0.99 3.19
CA GLY A 70 22.35 -2.10 2.76
C GLY A 70 22.76 -2.06 1.28
N LEU A 71 21.94 -1.45 0.41
CA LEU A 71 22.33 -1.23 -1.00
C LEU A 71 23.41 -0.15 -1.12
N VAL A 72 23.32 0.93 -0.33
CA VAL A 72 24.33 1.99 -0.29
C VAL A 72 25.67 1.42 0.17
N GLU A 73 25.68 0.64 1.25
CA GLU A 73 26.88 -0.08 1.72
C GLU A 73 27.46 -0.98 0.64
N LYS A 74 26.66 -1.87 0.07
CA LYS A 74 27.11 -2.83 -0.95
C LYS A 74 27.65 -2.16 -2.23
N SER A 75 27.19 -0.94 -2.53
CA SER A 75 27.65 -0.18 -3.70
C SER A 75 29.02 0.46 -3.53
N GLY A 76 29.61 0.44 -2.33
CA GLY A 76 30.88 1.09 -2.01
C GLY A 76 30.76 2.61 -1.78
N LEU A 77 29.52 3.12 -1.64
CA LEU A 77 29.28 4.54 -1.49
C LEU A 77 29.66 5.04 -0.10
N LEU A 78 29.56 4.20 0.94
CA LEU A 78 29.96 4.63 2.28
C LEU A 78 31.44 5.01 2.31
N GLU A 79 32.30 4.16 1.74
CA GLU A 79 33.74 4.39 1.63
C GLU A 79 34.04 5.60 0.73
N SER A 80 33.32 5.73 -0.39
CA SER A 80 33.50 6.86 -1.32
C SER A 80 33.19 8.23 -0.69
N PHE A 81 32.33 8.25 0.34
CA PHE A 81 31.93 9.45 1.07
C PHE A 81 32.51 9.53 2.49
N ASP A 82 33.47 8.67 2.84
CA ASP A 82 34.12 8.63 4.16
C ASP A 82 33.13 8.47 5.33
N ILE A 83 32.12 7.61 5.11
CA ILE A 83 31.11 7.23 6.11
C ILE A 83 31.43 5.83 6.61
N VAL A 84 31.48 5.69 7.93
CA VAL A 84 31.74 4.40 8.59
C VAL A 84 30.46 3.85 9.18
N ILE A 85 30.27 2.52 9.09
CA ILE A 85 29.16 1.84 9.76
C ILE A 85 29.24 2.09 11.27
N GLY A 86 28.17 2.62 11.84
CA GLY A 86 28.09 3.02 13.24
C GLY A 86 28.18 4.53 13.45
N ASP A 87 28.56 5.31 12.43
CA ASP A 87 28.52 6.78 12.49
C ASP A 87 27.10 7.27 12.80
N ASN A 88 26.98 8.25 13.69
CA ASN A 88 25.71 8.89 13.99
C ASN A 88 25.46 10.07 13.04
N LEU A 89 25.04 9.75 11.81
CA LEU A 89 24.80 10.71 10.73
C LEU A 89 23.67 11.72 11.02
N GLN A 90 22.92 11.57 12.12
CA GLN A 90 21.84 12.47 12.48
C GLN A 90 22.29 13.59 13.42
N THR A 91 23.12 13.27 14.42
CA THR A 91 23.48 14.22 15.48
C THR A 91 24.95 14.57 15.52
N ASP A 92 25.80 13.81 14.83
CA ASP A 92 27.22 14.12 14.73
C ASP A 92 27.44 15.27 13.74
N LEU A 93 27.91 16.40 14.26
CA LEU A 93 28.16 17.59 13.46
C LEU A 93 29.39 17.42 12.55
N GLU A 94 30.35 16.57 12.93
CA GLU A 94 31.56 16.33 12.13
C GLU A 94 31.27 15.52 10.87
N LYS A 95 30.12 14.82 10.85
CA LYS A 95 29.67 13.99 9.72
C LYS A 95 28.73 14.72 8.76
N LYS A 96 28.41 15.99 9.04
CA LYS A 96 27.41 16.76 8.30
C LYS A 96 27.80 16.96 6.84
N ASP A 97 29.07 17.21 6.56
CA ASP A 97 29.56 17.43 5.21
C ASP A 97 29.52 16.14 4.38
N GLN A 98 29.83 15.00 4.98
CA GLN A 98 29.72 13.67 4.35
C GLN A 98 28.26 13.35 4.03
N VAL A 99 27.34 13.65 4.95
CA VAL A 99 25.89 13.49 4.72
C VAL A 99 25.41 14.36 3.56
N PHE A 100 25.86 15.62 3.50
CA PHE A 100 25.52 16.51 2.39
C PHE A 100 26.15 16.08 1.07
N ALA A 101 27.40 15.61 1.09
CA ALA A 101 28.07 15.10 -0.09
C ALA A 101 27.36 13.86 -0.65
N LEU A 102 26.97 12.91 0.22
CA LEU A 102 26.20 11.74 -0.18
C LEU A 102 24.85 12.15 -0.78
N LEU A 103 24.12 13.06 -0.14
CA LEU A 103 22.87 13.58 -0.68
C LEU A 103 23.07 14.26 -2.04
N GLY A 104 24.10 15.10 -2.18
CA GLY A 104 24.45 15.76 -3.43
C GLY A 104 24.75 14.78 -4.56
N GLY A 105 25.55 13.74 -4.30
CA GLY A 105 25.85 12.70 -5.29
C GLY A 105 24.61 11.90 -5.72
N LEU A 106 23.67 11.63 -4.80
CA LEU A 106 22.41 10.97 -5.12
C LEU A 106 21.46 11.87 -5.93
N LEU A 107 21.47 13.19 -5.68
CA LEU A 107 20.72 14.16 -6.48
C LEU A 107 21.28 14.24 -7.91
N GLU A 108 22.59 14.32 -8.06
CA GLU A 108 23.25 14.32 -9.37
C GLU A 108 22.92 13.05 -10.17
N LEU A 109 22.99 11.87 -9.52
CA LEU A 109 22.58 10.61 -10.14
C LEU A 109 21.11 10.65 -10.59
N ASN A 110 20.22 11.21 -9.78
CA ASN A 110 18.81 11.35 -10.14
C ASN A 110 18.63 12.26 -11.35
N ASP A 111 19.36 13.36 -11.44
CA ASP A 111 19.31 14.28 -12.57
C ASP A 111 19.82 13.61 -13.86
N MET A 112 20.93 12.88 -13.79
CA MET A 112 21.43 12.08 -14.92
C MET A 112 20.43 11.00 -15.38
N MET A 113 19.69 10.37 -14.46
CA MET A 113 18.62 9.43 -14.81
C MET A 113 17.45 10.11 -15.52
N ILE A 114 17.03 11.29 -15.06
CA ILE A 114 15.95 12.08 -15.67
C ILE A 114 16.34 12.53 -17.08
N GLN A 115 17.60 12.93 -17.27
CA GLN A 115 18.15 13.34 -18.56
C GLN A 115 18.37 12.15 -19.51
N GLY A 116 18.23 10.91 -19.02
CA GLY A 116 18.32 9.69 -19.82
C GLY A 116 19.74 9.18 -20.04
N GLU A 117 20.74 9.74 -19.35
CA GLU A 117 22.15 9.31 -19.46
C GLU A 117 22.36 7.90 -18.89
N TYR A 118 21.62 7.58 -17.83
CA TYR A 118 21.63 6.24 -17.22
C TYR A 118 20.24 5.60 -17.26
N PRO A 119 19.89 4.93 -18.37
CA PRO A 119 18.63 4.19 -18.47
C PRO A 119 18.52 3.13 -17.38
N LEU A 120 17.33 2.98 -16.80
CA LEU A 120 17.07 2.00 -15.74
C LEU A 120 17.48 0.57 -16.10
N ALA A 121 17.32 0.17 -17.37
CA ALA A 121 17.72 -1.15 -17.85
C ALA A 121 19.23 -1.39 -17.75
N LEU A 122 20.04 -0.38 -18.06
CA LEU A 122 21.50 -0.43 -17.96
C LEU A 122 21.93 -0.61 -16.50
N LEU A 123 21.37 0.20 -15.61
CA LEU A 123 21.65 0.12 -14.17
C LEU A 123 21.20 -1.22 -13.58
N SER A 124 20.03 -1.73 -13.99
CA SER A 124 19.53 -3.04 -13.55
C SER A 124 20.49 -4.17 -13.93
N GLN A 125 21.02 -4.14 -15.16
CA GLN A 125 22.00 -5.14 -15.61
C GLN A 125 23.32 -5.04 -14.83
N LYS A 126 23.80 -3.81 -14.57
CA LYS A 126 25.02 -3.58 -13.77
C LYS A 126 24.84 -4.09 -12.34
N GLY A 127 23.71 -3.77 -11.71
CA GLY A 127 23.36 -4.23 -10.37
C GLY A 127 23.29 -5.76 -10.28
N ALA A 128 22.62 -6.41 -11.23
CA ALA A 128 22.53 -7.87 -11.27
C ALA A 128 23.92 -8.53 -11.32
N LYS A 129 24.82 -8.05 -12.18
CA LYS A 129 26.21 -8.55 -12.25
C LYS A 129 26.94 -8.44 -10.91
N SER A 130 26.86 -7.29 -10.25
CA SER A 130 27.48 -7.08 -8.94
C SER A 130 26.86 -7.96 -7.85
N PHE A 131 25.54 -8.20 -7.88
CA PHE A 131 24.87 -9.07 -6.91
C PHE A 131 25.25 -10.55 -7.02
N HIS A 132 25.57 -11.02 -8.22
CA HIS A 132 25.96 -12.41 -8.44
C HIS A 132 27.46 -12.65 -8.23
N ALA A 133 28.31 -11.64 -8.51
CA ALA A 133 29.74 -11.72 -8.27
C ALA A 133 30.11 -11.97 -6.80
N ASP A 134 29.30 -11.49 -5.85
CA ASP A 134 29.54 -11.71 -4.41
C ASP A 134 29.16 -13.11 -3.92
N LYS A 135 28.52 -13.94 -4.75
CA LYS A 135 28.16 -15.33 -4.36
C LYS A 135 29.25 -16.35 -4.68
N GLU A 136 30.29 -15.95 -5.40
CA GLU A 136 31.40 -16.81 -5.83
C GLU A 136 32.69 -16.59 -5.02
N LYS A 137 32.64 -15.77 -3.97
CA LYS A 137 33.69 -15.59 -2.95
C LYS A 137 33.25 -16.20 -1.64
#